data_AF-A0A2S8RDQ0-F1
#
_entry.id   AF-A0A2S8RDQ0-F1
#
_cell.length_a   1.000
_cell.length_b   1.000
_cell.length_c   1.000
_cell.angle_alpha   90.00
_cell.angle_beta   90.00
_cell.angle_gamma   90.00
#
_symmetry.space_group_name_H-M   'P 1'
#
loop_
_entity.id
_entity.type
_entity.pdbx_description
1 polymer ?
#
loop_
_entity_poly.entity_id
_entity_poly.type
_entity_poly.pdbx_seq_one_letter_code
_entity_poly.pdbx_strand_id
1 'polypeptide(L)'
;MRVLFIVVIMFSLLLTGCWGSSEIDTLAINVAIGLDKAGDKCKVSSQIINPRAIAVGENANESPVILFEKEGVDIDEAMLKMTSKSSRKLFNLHLRMLVISEEVARRGIKNVVEYFLRNNEYRGMEAIFLPPMQ
;
A
#
# COMPACT_ATOMS: atom_id res chain seq x y z
N MET A 1 3.28 8.16 55.64
CA MET A 1 2.69 7.09 54.79
C MET A 1 1.59 7.57 53.85
N ARG A 2 0.65 8.45 54.25
CA ARG A 2 -0.44 8.96 53.36
C ARG A 2 0.05 9.69 52.10
N VAL A 3 1.05 10.57 52.23
CA VAL A 3 1.59 11.37 51.10
C VAL A 3 2.32 10.47 50.07
N LEU A 4 3.02 9.44 50.53
CA LEU A 4 3.69 8.46 49.67
C LEU A 4 2.68 7.73 48.77
N PHE A 5 1.51 7.37 49.32
CA PHE A 5 0.44 6.69 48.59
C PHE A 5 -0.14 7.57 47.47
N ILE A 6 -0.30 8.88 47.73
CA ILE A 6 -0.81 9.85 46.75
C ILE A 6 0.19 10.05 45.60
N VAL A 7 1.49 10.13 45.90
CA VAL A 7 2.54 10.27 44.87
C VAL A 7 2.62 9.04 43.96
N VAL A 8 2.48 7.83 44.53
CA VAL A 8 2.47 6.58 43.75
C VAL A 8 1.25 6.51 42.82
N ILE A 9 0.07 6.90 43.31
CA ILE A 9 -1.15 6.95 42.48
C ILE A 9 -1.02 8.00 41.38
N MET A 10 -0.47 9.18 41.67
CA MET A 10 -0.24 10.23 40.67
C MET A 10 0.71 9.78 39.56
N PHE A 11 1.78 9.06 39.91
CA PHE A 11 2.71 8.49 38.93
C PHE A 11 2.07 7.37 38.09
N SER A 12 1.19 6.54 38.68
CA SER A 12 0.53 5.47 37.94
C SER A 12 -0.40 5.96 36.82
N LEU A 13 -1.00 7.15 36.98
CA LEU A 13 -1.83 7.78 35.94
C LEU A 13 -1.01 8.28 34.75
N LEU A 14 0.26 8.62 34.98
CA LEU A 14 1.22 9.04 33.94
C LEU A 14 1.83 7.86 33.16
N LEU A 15 1.61 6.62 33.61
CA LEU A 15 2.06 5.39 32.92
C LEU A 15 1.05 4.83 31.90
N THR A 16 -0.01 5.57 31.56
CA THR A 16 -0.93 5.21 30.47
C THR A 16 -0.29 5.51 29.10
N GLY A 17 0.81 4.82 28.79
CA GLY A 17 1.53 4.92 27.53
C GLY A 17 0.77 4.25 26.37
N CYS A 18 0.37 5.07 25.40
CA CYS A 18 0.04 4.79 23.99
C CYS A 18 -0.67 3.46 23.65
N TRP A 19 -2.00 3.46 23.75
CA TRP A 19 -2.92 2.46 23.15
C TRP A 19 -3.06 2.61 21.62
N GLY A 20 -2.01 3.05 20.94
CA GLY A 20 -2.05 3.55 19.55
C GLY A 20 -1.21 2.77 18.56
N SER A 21 -0.77 1.55 18.89
CA SER A 21 -0.10 0.69 17.90
C SER A 21 -1.12 0.17 16.91
N SER A 22 -1.31 0.88 15.78
CA SER A 22 -1.84 0.23 14.58
C SER A 22 -0.79 -0.79 14.15
N GLU A 23 -1.05 -2.06 14.45
CA GLU A 23 -0.14 -3.16 14.13
C GLU A 23 0.19 -3.13 12.64
N ILE A 24 1.45 -3.44 12.30
CA ILE A 24 1.89 -3.74 10.93
C ILE A 24 0.95 -4.78 10.29
N ASP A 25 0.32 -5.64 11.09
CA ASP A 25 -0.63 -6.65 10.64
C ASP A 25 -2.01 -6.10 10.24
N THR A 26 -2.30 -4.82 10.48
CA THR A 26 -3.55 -4.16 10.03
C THR A 26 -3.38 -3.34 8.76
N LEU A 27 -2.12 -3.10 8.34
CA LEU A 27 -1.78 -2.29 7.17
C LEU A 27 -1.40 -3.19 6.00
N ALA A 28 -1.95 -2.90 4.82
CA ALA A 28 -1.52 -3.48 3.57
C ALA A 28 -0.49 -2.54 2.93
N ILE A 29 0.78 -2.72 3.25
CA ILE A 29 1.87 -1.88 2.75
C ILE A 29 2.07 -2.17 1.27
N ASN A 30 1.73 -1.20 0.44
CA ASN A 30 1.86 -1.28 -1.01
C ASN A 30 3.23 -0.75 -1.44
N VAL A 31 3.98 -1.56 -2.19
CA VAL A 31 5.35 -1.21 -2.63
C VAL A 31 5.46 -0.95 -4.12
N ALA A 32 4.56 -1.55 -4.92
CA ALA A 32 4.51 -1.35 -6.36
C ALA A 32 3.08 -1.37 -6.88
N ILE A 33 2.79 -0.49 -7.83
CA ILE A 33 1.55 -0.49 -8.60
C ILE A 33 1.89 -0.76 -10.06
N GLY A 34 1.19 -1.69 -10.69
CA GLY A 34 1.20 -1.94 -12.12
C GLY A 34 -0.06 -1.40 -12.76
N LEU A 35 0.09 -0.72 -13.89
CA LEU A 35 -1.01 -0.29 -14.75
C LEU A 35 -0.90 -1.00 -16.09
N ASP A 36 -1.99 -1.69 -16.44
CA ASP A 36 -2.09 -2.43 -17.69
C ASP A 36 -3.47 -2.28 -18.34
N LYS A 37 -3.58 -2.74 -19.58
CA LYS A 37 -4.83 -2.83 -20.32
C LYS A 37 -5.39 -4.25 -20.25
N ALA A 38 -6.67 -4.39 -19.92
CA ALA A 38 -7.39 -5.65 -20.00
C ALA A 38 -8.61 -5.48 -20.91
N GLY A 39 -8.46 -5.76 -22.21
CA GLY A 39 -9.49 -5.40 -23.20
C GLY A 39 -9.77 -3.91 -23.15
N ASP A 40 -11.03 -3.48 -23.06
CA ASP A 40 -11.38 -2.05 -22.97
C ASP A 40 -11.26 -1.45 -21.57
N LYS A 41 -10.80 -2.23 -20.58
CA LYS A 41 -10.69 -1.82 -19.17
C LYS A 41 -9.24 -1.51 -18.77
N CYS A 42 -9.11 -0.69 -17.73
CA CYS A 42 -7.86 -0.51 -17.02
C CYS A 42 -7.70 -1.61 -15.97
N LYS A 43 -6.58 -2.33 -16.03
CA LYS A 43 -6.17 -3.29 -15.01
C LYS A 43 -5.13 -2.63 -14.12
N VAL A 44 -5.39 -2.65 -12.83
CA VAL A 44 -4.45 -2.21 -11.80
C VAL A 44 -4.01 -3.43 -11.00
N SER A 45 -2.70 -3.54 -10.81
CA SER A 45 -2.09 -4.56 -9.97
C SER A 45 -1.32 -3.88 -8.83
N SER A 46 -1.42 -4.39 -7.61
CA SER A 46 -0.75 -3.85 -6.43
C SER A 46 0.02 -4.96 -5.74
N GLN A 47 1.29 -4.71 -5.46
CA GLN A 47 2.13 -5.61 -4.69
C GLN A 47 2.13 -5.19 -3.22
N ILE A 48 1.54 -6.04 -2.40
CA ILE A 48 1.40 -5.82 -0.97
C ILE A 48 2.42 -6.70 -0.26
N ILE A 49 3.19 -6.12 0.66
CA ILE A 49 4.13 -6.88 1.49
C ILE A 49 3.37 -7.90 2.33
N ASN A 50 3.87 -9.14 2.39
CA ASN A 50 3.45 -10.15 3.37
C ASN A 50 4.40 -10.12 4.58
N PRO A 51 4.00 -9.54 5.73
CA PRO A 51 4.87 -9.45 6.90
C PRO A 51 5.30 -10.82 7.44
N ARG A 52 4.46 -11.86 7.27
CA ARG A 52 4.74 -13.22 7.77
C ARG A 52 5.91 -13.85 7.03
N ALA A 53 5.94 -13.70 5.70
CA ALA A 53 7.03 -14.20 4.88
C ALA A 53 8.36 -13.48 5.16
N ILE A 54 8.33 -12.18 5.45
CA ILE A 54 9.55 -11.41 5.76
C ILE A 54 10.08 -11.72 7.17
N ALA A 55 9.19 -11.89 8.15
CA ALA A 55 9.59 -12.14 9.53
C ALA A 55 10.29 -13.50 9.75
N VAL A 56 10.04 -14.48 8.87
CA VAL A 56 10.55 -15.85 8.98
C VAL A 56 11.88 -16.05 8.21
N GLY A 57 12.32 -15.07 7.41
CA GLY A 57 13.55 -15.14 6.61
C GLY A 57 13.46 -16.15 5.45
N GLU A 58 14.61 -16.50 4.84
CA GLU A 58 14.72 -17.36 3.63
C GLU A 58 14.05 -18.75 3.73
N ASN A 59 13.60 -19.17 4.92
CA ASN A 59 12.87 -20.42 5.14
C ASN A 59 11.34 -20.29 4.99
N ALA A 60 10.82 -19.11 4.63
CA ALA A 60 9.41 -18.94 4.34
C ALA A 60 9.07 -19.54 2.96
N ASN A 61 8.26 -20.60 2.95
CA ASN A 61 7.68 -21.16 1.71
C ASN A 61 6.56 -20.27 1.12
N GLU A 62 6.44 -19.03 1.58
CA GLU A 62 5.45 -18.05 1.17
C GLU A 62 6.13 -16.88 0.46
N SER A 63 5.50 -16.37 -0.59
CA SER A 63 5.99 -15.19 -1.31
C SER A 63 6.06 -13.97 -0.36
N PRO A 64 7.15 -13.19 -0.38
CA PRO A 64 7.29 -11.96 0.41
C PRO A 64 6.30 -10.87 -0.01
N VAL A 65 5.69 -11.01 -1.19
CA VAL A 65 4.67 -10.10 -1.73
C VAL A 65 3.44 -10.87 -2.20
N ILE A 66 2.28 -10.26 -2.00
CA ILE A 66 0.98 -10.74 -2.49
C ILE A 66 0.53 -9.78 -3.58
N LEU A 67 0.18 -10.34 -4.75
CA LEU A 67 -0.33 -9.58 -5.88
C LEU A 67 -1.86 -9.45 -5.78
N PHE A 68 -2.35 -8.22 -5.74
CA PHE A 68 -3.78 -7.92 -5.80
C PHE A 68 -4.11 -7.20 -7.10
N GLU A 69 -5.09 -7.71 -7.84
CA GLU A 69 -5.45 -7.16 -9.15
C GLU A 69 -6.94 -6.82 -9.22
N LYS A 70 -7.25 -5.69 -9.86
CA LYS A 70 -8.61 -5.22 -10.12
C LYS A 70 -8.72 -4.55 -11.48
N GLU A 71 -9.90 -4.67 -12.07
CA GLU A 71 -10.24 -4.01 -13.33
C GLU A 71 -11.34 -2.97 -13.12
N GLY A 72 -11.18 -1.82 -13.78
CA GLY A 72 -12.14 -0.72 -13.82
C GLY A 72 -12.23 -0.15 -15.23
N VAL A 73 -13.27 0.63 -15.49
CA VAL A 73 -13.40 1.41 -16.73
C VAL A 73 -12.23 2.41 -16.84
N ASP A 74 -11.78 2.96 -15.71
CA ASP A 74 -10.61 3.81 -15.59
C ASP A 74 -9.77 3.50 -14.34
N ILE A 75 -8.70 4.28 -14.14
CA ILE A 75 -7.77 4.13 -13.00
C ILE A 75 -8.49 4.42 -11.68
N ASP A 76 -9.36 5.43 -11.63
CA ASP A 76 -10.09 5.81 -10.43
C ASP A 76 -11.01 4.66 -9.97
N GLU A 77 -11.79 4.06 -10.88
CA GLU A 77 -12.67 2.93 -10.57
C GLU A 77 -11.89 1.67 -10.19
N ALA A 78 -10.81 1.36 -10.91
CA ALA A 78 -9.97 0.20 -10.59
C ALA A 78 -9.32 0.33 -9.20
N MET A 79 -8.83 1.52 -8.85
CA MET A 79 -8.27 1.83 -7.53
C MET A 79 -9.32 1.86 -6.42
N LEU A 80 -10.53 2.34 -6.72
CA LEU A 80 -11.66 2.29 -5.79
C LEU A 80 -12.02 0.83 -5.44
N LYS A 81 -12.10 -0.03 -6.46
CA LYS A 81 -12.33 -1.47 -6.27
C LYS A 81 -11.19 -2.17 -5.54
N MET A 82 -9.95 -1.70 -5.72
CA MET A 82 -8.79 -2.19 -4.98
C MET A 82 -8.93 -1.91 -3.48
N THR A 83 -9.35 -0.69 -3.14
CA THR A 83 -9.51 -0.26 -1.75
C THR A 83 -10.74 -0.90 -1.10
N SER A 84 -11.85 -1.06 -1.83
CA SER A 84 -13.10 -1.61 -1.30
C SER A 84 -13.03 -3.11 -0.96
N LYS A 85 -12.15 -3.88 -1.59
CA LYS A 85 -12.06 -5.34 -1.36
C LYS A 85 -10.95 -5.74 -0.36
N SER A 86 -10.07 -4.80 0.00
CA SER A 86 -9.01 -5.08 0.96
C SER A 86 -9.56 -4.99 2.38
N SER A 87 -9.40 -6.05 3.17
CA SER A 87 -9.74 -6.07 4.61
C SER A 87 -8.80 -5.16 5.44
N ARG A 88 -7.63 -4.85 4.88
CA ARG A 88 -6.61 -3.97 5.46
C ARG A 88 -6.58 -2.65 4.70
N LYS A 89 -6.37 -1.54 5.42
CA LYS A 89 -6.20 -0.23 4.78
C LYS A 89 -4.94 -0.28 3.90
N LEU A 90 -5.08 0.02 2.62
CA LEU A 90 -3.93 0.17 1.70
C LEU A 90 -3.08 1.34 2.19
N PHE A 91 -1.80 1.07 2.40
CA PHE A 91 -0.84 2.05 2.88
C PHE A 91 0.18 2.34 1.77
N ASN A 92 -0.04 3.43 1.04
CA ASN A 92 0.71 3.78 -0.16
C ASN A 92 1.92 4.69 0.10
N LEU A 93 2.13 5.15 1.33
CA LEU A 93 3.28 6.01 1.71
C LEU A 93 4.65 5.35 1.47
N HIS A 94 4.69 4.02 1.32
CA HIS A 94 5.88 3.26 0.99
C HIS A 94 5.91 2.78 -0.47
N LEU A 95 5.03 3.31 -1.32
CA LEU A 95 5.04 3.02 -2.74
C LEU A 95 6.36 3.53 -3.34
N ARG A 96 7.15 2.62 -3.89
CA ARG A 96 8.43 2.96 -4.52
C ARG A 96 8.35 2.93 -6.03
N MET A 97 7.46 2.12 -6.59
CA MET A 97 7.45 1.84 -8.02
C MET A 97 6.05 1.95 -8.61
N LEU A 98 5.95 2.71 -9.70
CA LEU A 98 4.80 2.69 -10.59
C LEU A 98 5.24 2.07 -11.92
N VAL A 99 4.73 0.90 -12.23
CA VAL A 99 4.99 0.18 -13.47
C VAL A 99 3.85 0.48 -14.44
N ILE A 100 4.20 0.98 -15.63
CA ILE A 100 3.22 1.28 -16.69
C ILE A 100 3.53 0.40 -17.89
N SER A 101 2.54 -0.36 -18.36
CA SER A 101 2.69 -1.16 -19.57
C SER A 101 2.84 -0.27 -20.80
N GLU A 102 3.58 -0.76 -21.81
CA GLU A 102 3.81 0.00 -23.03
C GLU A 102 2.51 0.43 -23.72
N GLU A 103 1.49 -0.43 -23.72
CA GLU A 103 0.19 -0.11 -24.31
C GLU A 103 -0.49 1.08 -23.63
N VAL A 104 -0.41 1.16 -22.30
CA VAL A 104 -0.93 2.27 -21.51
C VAL A 104 -0.08 3.52 -21.74
N ALA A 105 1.25 3.37 -21.76
CA ALA A 105 2.18 4.47 -22.00
C ALA A 105 1.97 5.12 -23.39
N ARG A 106 1.75 4.32 -24.43
CA ARG A 106 1.52 4.79 -25.81
C ARG A 106 0.24 5.58 -26.00
N ARG A 107 -0.80 5.37 -25.18
CA ARG A 107 -2.03 6.18 -25.21
C ARG A 107 -1.88 7.53 -24.53
N GLY A 108 -0.75 7.75 -23.86
CA GLY A 108 -0.48 8.94 -23.08
C GLY A 108 -0.66 8.68 -21.59
N ILE A 109 0.27 9.25 -20.82
CA ILE A 109 0.35 9.07 -19.36
C ILE A 109 -0.22 10.23 -18.57
N LYS A 110 -0.82 11.23 -19.23
CA LYS A 110 -1.31 12.44 -18.55
C LYS A 110 -2.27 12.09 -17.41
N ASN A 111 -3.29 11.27 -17.69
CA ASN A 111 -4.30 10.89 -16.71
C ASN A 111 -3.71 10.04 -15.57
N VAL A 112 -2.73 9.18 -15.90
CA VAL A 112 -1.98 8.39 -14.93
C VAL A 112 -1.24 9.31 -13.96
N VAL A 113 -0.41 10.21 -14.50
CA VAL A 113 0.41 11.14 -13.71
C VAL A 113 -0.47 12.06 -12.87
N GLU A 114 -1.56 12.60 -13.44
CA GLU A 114 -2.51 13.46 -12.75
C GLU A 114 -3.17 12.76 -11.56
N TYR A 115 -3.56 11.48 -11.73
CA TYR A 115 -4.12 10.68 -10.63
C TYR A 115 -3.16 10.57 -9.44
N PHE A 116 -1.89 10.23 -9.70
CA PHE A 116 -0.91 10.04 -8.64
C PHE A 116 -0.43 11.36 -8.03
N LEU A 117 -0.33 12.44 -8.81
CA LEU A 117 0.05 13.76 -8.29
C LEU A 117 -1.05 14.38 -7.42
N ARG A 118 -2.32 14.11 -7.69
CA ARG A 118 -3.45 14.63 -6.91
C ARG A 118 -3.50 14.04 -5.50
N ASN A 119 -2.95 12.85 -5.32
CA ASN A 119 -3.06 12.06 -4.09
C ASN A 119 -1.75 12.09 -3.30
N ASN A 120 -1.77 12.74 -2.13
CA ASN A 120 -0.58 12.98 -1.29
C ASN A 120 0.06 11.69 -0.72
N GLU A 121 -0.59 10.54 -0.86
CA GLU A 121 -0.09 9.24 -0.40
C GLU A 121 0.97 8.62 -1.32
N TYR A 122 1.11 9.10 -2.56
CA TYR A 122 2.01 8.51 -3.58
C TYR A 122 3.32 9.29 -3.78
N ARG A 123 3.73 10.08 -2.79
CA ARG A 123 4.94 10.90 -2.89
C ARG A 123 6.19 10.04 -2.88
N GLY A 124 7.14 10.35 -3.77
CA GLY A 124 8.45 9.69 -3.81
C GLY A 124 8.50 8.36 -4.56
N MET A 125 7.43 8.00 -5.29
CA MET A 125 7.46 6.85 -6.19
C MET A 125 8.25 7.17 -7.47
N GLU A 126 8.94 6.17 -8.01
CA GLU A 126 9.59 6.22 -9.32
C GLU A 126 8.71 5.53 -10.37
N ALA A 127 8.47 6.20 -11.50
CA ALA A 127 7.70 5.63 -12.60
C ALA A 127 8.62 4.89 -13.57
N ILE A 128 8.36 3.59 -13.76
CA ILE A 128 9.09 2.69 -14.64
C ILE A 128 8.17 2.24 -15.77
N PHE A 129 8.67 2.35 -16.99
CA PHE A 129 7.97 1.94 -18.19
C PHE A 129 8.50 0.57 -18.61
N LEU A 130 7.64 -0.45 -18.59
CA LEU A 130 8.04 -1.76 -19.07
C LEU A 130 7.78 -1.87 -20.57
N PRO A 131 8.81 -2.17 -21.38
CA PRO A 131 8.59 -2.62 -22.75
C PRO A 131 7.86 -3.98 -22.73
N PRO A 132 7.18 -4.35 -23.82
CA PRO A 132 6.45 -5.59 -23.91
C PRO A 132 7.45 -6.73 -23.73
N MET A 133 7.18 -7.60 -22.76
CA MET A 133 7.87 -8.90 -22.69
C MET A 133 7.37 -9.73 -23.86
N GLN A 134 8.16 -9.75 -24.93
CA GLN A 134 8.00 -10.72 -26.03
C GLN A 134 8.28 -12.14 -25.53
#